data_AF-A0A411YCV1-F1
#
_entry.id   AF-A0A411YCV1-F1
#
_cell.length_a   1.000
_cell.length_b   1.000
_cell.length_c   1.000
_cell.angle_alpha   90.00
_cell.angle_beta   90.00
_cell.angle_gamma   90.00
#
_symmetry.space_group_name_H-M   'P 1'
#
loop_
_entity.id
_entity.type
_entity.pdbx_description
1 polymer ?
#
loop_
_entity_poly.entity_id
_entity_poly.type
_entity_poly.pdbx_seq_one_letter_code
_entity_poly.pdbx_strand_id
1 'polypeptide(L)'
;MATGTPPAPEADEEAPDVGTRGLVGGLAEDVGPLLSAHVALAKQEVSEGAKAKAAGAGMLIGTIVLLWLAVQGLLIAAGAALALVVPVWAAALIVSGVLLLLGVILALVGRRLLATPITVDTTRSEVEQTVRVVRERLGRA
;
A
#
# COMPACT_ATOMS: atom_id res chain seq x y z
N MET A 1 56.40 24.80 70.99
CA MET A 1 55.24 25.42 70.32
C MET A 1 54.53 24.32 69.56
N ALA A 2 53.50 23.71 70.16
CA ALA A 2 52.08 24.01 69.96
C ALA A 2 51.58 23.59 68.55
N THR A 3 50.94 22.41 68.45
CA THR A 3 49.50 22.17 68.08
C THR A 3 49.21 22.25 66.56
N GLY A 4 48.50 21.34 65.89
CA GLY A 4 47.63 20.24 66.32
C GLY A 4 47.09 19.38 65.15
N THR A 5 46.18 18.50 65.52
CA THR A 5 45.42 17.40 64.88
C THR A 5 44.77 17.66 63.49
N PRO A 6 44.46 16.60 62.68
CA PRO A 6 43.95 16.66 61.31
C PRO A 6 42.43 16.93 61.20
N PRO A 7 41.95 17.36 60.02
CA PRO A 7 40.60 17.05 59.55
C PRO A 7 40.62 16.22 58.24
N ALA A 8 39.91 15.10 58.25
CA ALA A 8 39.11 14.64 57.10
C ALA A 8 37.64 14.70 57.58
N PRO A 9 36.60 14.66 56.73
CA PRO A 9 36.52 14.65 55.26
C PRO A 9 35.47 15.67 54.70
N GLU A 10 35.70 16.26 53.52
CA GLU A 10 34.68 17.00 52.75
C GLU A 10 34.87 16.58 51.28
N ALA A 11 34.10 15.63 50.76
CA ALA A 11 32.74 15.79 50.21
C ALA A 11 32.71 16.81 49.06
N ASP A 12 32.60 16.26 47.85
CA ASP A 12 31.87 16.80 46.71
C ASP A 12 32.33 18.14 46.09
N GLU A 13 33.26 18.06 45.13
CA GLU A 13 33.29 18.98 43.97
C GLU A 13 33.07 18.16 42.68
N GLU A 14 31.78 17.88 42.45
CA GLU A 14 31.08 18.15 41.19
C GLU A 14 31.83 17.78 39.90
N ALA A 15 31.72 16.50 39.50
CA ALA A 15 31.76 16.13 38.09
C ALA A 15 30.38 16.51 37.50
N PRO A 16 30.24 17.64 36.79
CA PRO A 16 28.96 17.99 36.20
C PRO A 16 28.79 17.08 34.99
N ASP A 17 27.76 16.23 35.02
CA ASP A 17 26.76 15.86 33.98
C ASP A 17 27.06 16.04 32.46
N VAL A 18 28.33 16.12 32.04
CA VAL A 18 28.81 16.35 30.66
C VAL A 18 28.98 15.03 29.92
N GLY A 19 29.26 13.94 30.64
CA GLY A 19 29.46 12.61 30.05
C GLY A 19 28.17 12.02 29.48
N THR A 20 27.04 12.13 30.17
CA THR A 20 25.80 11.48 29.72
C THR A 20 25.09 12.31 28.66
N ARG A 21 24.96 13.63 28.84
CA ARG A 21 24.36 14.53 27.83
C ARG A 21 25.20 14.66 26.56
N GLY A 22 26.53 14.62 26.67
CA GLY A 22 27.43 14.67 25.52
C GLY A 22 27.40 13.39 24.66
N LEU A 23 27.23 12.21 25.28
CA LEU A 23 27.15 10.94 24.55
C LEU A 23 25.82 10.74 23.81
N VAL A 24 24.69 11.23 24.35
CA VAL A 24 23.43 11.26 23.59
C VAL A 24 23.49 12.28 22.44
N GLY A 25 24.20 13.40 22.63
CA GLY A 25 24.47 14.37 21.56
C GLY A 25 25.29 13.78 20.43
N GLY A 26 26.43 13.14 20.74
CA GLY A 26 27.29 12.51 19.74
C GLY A 26 26.63 11.36 18.97
N LEU A 27 25.82 10.53 19.66
CA LEU A 27 25.07 9.45 18.98
C LEU A 27 23.97 9.98 18.05
N ALA A 28 23.34 11.11 18.41
CA ALA A 28 22.38 11.78 17.53
C ALA A 28 23.07 12.40 16.29
N GLU A 29 24.28 12.94 16.48
CA GLU A 29 25.13 13.47 15.41
C GLU A 29 25.53 12.40 14.39
N ASP A 30 25.78 11.14 14.83
CA ASP A 30 26.21 10.04 13.94
C ASP A 30 25.04 9.25 13.33
N VAL A 31 23.91 9.10 14.04
CA VAL A 31 22.76 8.31 13.57
C VAL A 31 21.82 9.13 12.67
N GLY A 32 21.74 10.45 12.87
CA GLY A 32 20.94 11.35 12.03
C GLY A 32 21.27 11.27 10.54
N PRO A 33 22.55 11.35 10.13
CA PRO A 33 22.98 11.20 8.75
C PRO A 33 22.59 9.85 8.12
N LEU A 34 22.80 8.74 8.83
CA LEU A 34 22.43 7.39 8.35
C LEU A 34 20.92 7.24 8.16
N LEU A 35 20.13 7.75 9.11
CA LEU A 35 18.67 7.69 9.01
C LEU A 35 18.17 8.54 7.84
N SER A 36 18.75 9.74 7.64
CA SER A 36 18.42 10.59 6.49
C SER A 36 18.78 9.92 5.15
N ALA A 37 19.87 9.16 5.10
CA ALA A 37 20.26 8.38 3.92
C ALA A 37 19.27 7.24 3.65
N HIS A 38 18.84 6.48 4.66
CA HIS A 38 17.82 5.45 4.50
C HIS A 38 16.46 6.02 4.07
N VAL A 39 16.07 7.19 4.59
CA VAL A 39 14.85 7.89 4.15
C VAL A 39 14.98 8.36 2.71
N ALA A 40 16.14 8.90 2.30
CA ALA A 40 16.38 9.31 0.92
C ALA A 40 16.32 8.11 -0.05
N LEU A 41 16.91 6.99 0.35
CA LEU A 41 16.96 5.76 -0.43
C LEU A 41 15.57 5.10 -0.52
N ALA A 42 14.84 5.02 0.60
CA ALA A 42 13.45 4.56 0.62
C ALA A 42 12.55 5.46 -0.23
N LYS A 43 12.74 6.78 -0.20
CA LYS A 43 12.00 7.71 -1.05
C LYS A 43 12.31 7.50 -2.53
N GLN A 44 13.55 7.20 -2.89
CA GLN A 44 13.93 6.87 -4.25
C GLN A 44 13.26 5.56 -4.72
N GLU A 45 13.35 4.50 -3.93
CA GLU A 45 12.75 3.20 -4.26
C GLU A 45 11.23 3.30 -4.39
N VAL A 46 10.56 4.02 -3.49
CA VAL A 46 9.12 4.30 -3.58
C VAL A 46 8.81 5.12 -4.84
N SER A 47 9.62 6.12 -5.19
CA SER A 47 9.42 6.95 -6.38
C SER A 47 9.59 6.16 -7.68
N GLU A 48 10.63 5.33 -7.78
CA GLU A 48 10.86 4.44 -8.93
C GLU A 48 9.75 3.39 -9.05
N GLY A 49 9.36 2.77 -7.94
CA GLY A 49 8.23 1.85 -7.87
C GLY A 49 6.91 2.51 -8.27
N ALA A 50 6.68 3.75 -7.82
CA ALA A 50 5.48 4.52 -8.18
C ALA A 50 5.45 4.87 -9.68
N LYS A 51 6.58 5.28 -10.28
CA LYS A 51 6.68 5.56 -11.71
C LYS A 51 6.41 4.32 -12.56
N ALA A 52 7.01 3.18 -12.21
CA ALA A 52 6.79 1.92 -12.93
C ALA A 52 5.31 1.49 -12.84
N LYS A 53 4.71 1.57 -11.65
CA LYS A 53 3.28 1.29 -11.46
C LYS A 53 2.39 2.29 -12.20
N ALA A 54 2.72 3.57 -12.21
CA ALA A 54 1.97 4.60 -12.93
C ALA A 54 2.02 4.40 -14.44
N ALA A 55 3.19 4.06 -15.00
CA ALA A 55 3.34 3.72 -16.40
C ALA A 55 2.52 2.46 -16.77
N GLY A 56 2.59 1.43 -15.91
CA GLY A 56 1.78 0.21 -16.08
C GLY A 56 0.27 0.50 -16.03
N ALA A 57 -0.18 1.30 -15.06
CA ALA A 57 -1.57 1.71 -14.94
C ALA A 57 -2.04 2.53 -16.16
N GLY A 58 -1.20 3.44 -16.66
CA GLY A 58 -1.48 4.22 -17.87
C GLY A 58 -1.65 3.33 -19.11
N MET A 59 -0.78 2.33 -19.28
CA MET A 59 -0.86 1.37 -20.38
C MET A 59 -2.14 0.51 -20.31
N LEU A 60 -2.55 0.11 -19.10
CA LEU A 60 -3.79 -0.63 -18.91
C LEU A 60 -5.02 0.21 -19.27
N ILE A 61 -5.07 1.48 -18.87
CA ILE A 61 -6.14 2.40 -19.27
C ILE A 61 -6.17 2.54 -20.79
N GLY A 62 -5.01 2.76 -21.42
CA GLY A 62 -4.90 2.82 -22.88
C GLY A 62 -5.41 1.56 -23.58
N THR A 63 -5.08 0.39 -23.03
CA THR A 63 -5.54 -0.91 -23.54
C THR A 63 -7.06 -1.05 -23.42
N ILE A 64 -7.64 -0.69 -22.28
CA ILE A 64 -9.08 -0.73 -22.05
C ILE A 64 -9.80 0.19 -23.06
N VAL A 65 -9.29 1.40 -23.28
CA VAL A 65 -9.85 2.34 -24.26
C VAL A 65 -9.77 1.76 -25.66
N LEU A 66 -8.61 1.24 -26.10
CA LEU A 66 -8.47 0.66 -27.43
C LEU A 66 -9.37 -0.56 -27.65
N LEU A 67 -9.46 -1.46 -26.67
CA LEU A 67 -10.38 -2.60 -26.73
C LEU A 67 -11.83 -2.15 -26.80
N TRP A 68 -12.21 -1.11 -26.05
CA TRP A 68 -13.55 -0.52 -26.10
C TRP A 68 -13.87 0.00 -27.51
N LEU A 69 -12.96 0.76 -28.13
CA LEU A 69 -13.14 1.23 -29.51
C LEU A 69 -13.22 0.07 -30.51
N ALA A 70 -12.37 -0.95 -30.36
CA ALA A 70 -12.37 -2.12 -31.24
C ALA A 70 -13.71 -2.89 -31.16
N VAL A 71 -14.24 -3.09 -29.96
CA VAL A 71 -15.56 -3.72 -29.76
C VAL A 71 -16.66 -2.91 -30.45
N GLN A 72 -16.67 -1.58 -30.31
CA GLN A 72 -17.65 -0.73 -30.99
C GLN A 72 -17.56 -0.84 -32.52
N GLY A 73 -16.35 -0.88 -33.07
CA GLY A 73 -16.13 -1.12 -34.50
C GLY A 73 -16.68 -2.47 -34.95
N LEU A 74 -16.45 -3.53 -34.17
CA LEU A 74 -16.99 -4.86 -34.43
C LEU A 74 -18.53 -4.90 -34.38
N LEU A 75 -19.16 -4.21 -33.43
CA LEU A 75 -20.61 -4.15 -33.33
C LEU A 75 -21.24 -3.43 -34.53
N ILE A 76 -20.63 -2.33 -34.97
CA ILE A 76 -21.07 -1.60 -36.18
C ILE A 76 -20.90 -2.51 -37.41
N ALA A 77 -19.75 -3.17 -37.56
CA ALA A 77 -19.50 -4.08 -38.67
C ALA A 77 -20.48 -5.27 -38.67
N ALA A 78 -20.76 -5.86 -37.52
CA ALA A 78 -21.73 -6.94 -37.38
C ALA A 78 -23.15 -6.47 -37.75
N GLY A 79 -23.57 -5.31 -37.26
CA GLY A 79 -24.86 -4.71 -37.61
C GLY A 79 -24.97 -4.43 -39.11
N ALA A 80 -23.93 -3.87 -39.73
CA ALA A 80 -23.87 -3.61 -41.16
C ALA A 80 -23.92 -4.91 -41.98
N ALA A 81 -23.20 -5.95 -41.56
CA ALA A 81 -23.22 -7.25 -42.21
C ALA A 81 -24.60 -7.92 -42.14
N LEU A 82 -25.28 -7.86 -40.98
CA LEU A 82 -26.65 -8.36 -40.84
C LEU A 82 -27.65 -7.54 -41.66
N ALA A 83 -27.44 -6.22 -41.77
CA ALA A 83 -28.31 -5.36 -42.55
C ALA A 83 -28.34 -5.68 -44.06
N LEU A 84 -27.38 -6.49 -44.55
CA LEU A 84 -27.40 -7.00 -45.93
C LEU A 84 -28.50 -8.05 -46.16
N VAL A 85 -28.97 -8.73 -45.11
CA VAL A 85 -29.95 -9.82 -45.21
C VAL A 85 -31.25 -9.55 -44.45
N VAL A 86 -31.23 -8.63 -43.47
CA VAL A 86 -32.43 -8.21 -42.71
C VAL A 86 -32.54 -6.68 -42.63
N PRO A 87 -33.72 -6.11 -42.34
CA PRO A 87 -33.85 -4.67 -42.12
C PRO A 87 -32.94 -4.16 -41.00
N VAL A 88 -32.46 -2.91 -41.13
CA VAL A 88 -31.51 -2.28 -40.18
C VAL A 88 -32.00 -2.34 -38.73
N TRP A 89 -33.31 -2.13 -38.50
CA TRP A 89 -33.88 -2.20 -37.15
C TRP A 89 -33.79 -3.60 -36.55
N ALA A 90 -33.97 -4.66 -37.36
CA ALA A 90 -33.87 -6.04 -36.91
C ALA A 90 -32.41 -6.44 -36.64
N ALA A 91 -31.48 -6.01 -37.51
CA ALA A 91 -30.05 -6.20 -37.29
C ALA A 91 -29.60 -5.58 -35.95
N ALA A 92 -30.01 -4.34 -35.67
CA ALA A 92 -29.72 -3.65 -34.42
C ALA A 92 -30.26 -4.40 -33.19
N LEU A 93 -31.50 -4.92 -33.26
CA LEU A 93 -32.09 -5.71 -32.18
C LEU A 93 -31.37 -7.04 -31.95
N ILE A 94 -30.97 -7.74 -33.01
CA ILE A 94 -30.24 -9.01 -32.90
C ILE A 94 -28.88 -8.79 -32.23
N VAL A 95 -28.09 -7.83 -32.71
CA VAL A 95 -26.77 -7.53 -32.16
C VAL A 95 -26.88 -7.09 -30.69
N SER A 96 -27.83 -6.20 -30.39
CA SER A 96 -28.07 -5.73 -29.02
C SER A 96 -28.56 -6.85 -28.10
N GLY A 97 -29.42 -7.74 -28.60
CA GLY A 97 -29.93 -8.89 -27.85
C GLY A 97 -28.83 -9.88 -27.48
N VAL A 98 -27.92 -10.18 -28.43
CA VAL A 98 -26.73 -11.01 -28.16
C VAL A 98 -25.84 -10.35 -27.12
N LEU A 99 -25.56 -9.05 -27.24
CA LEU A 99 -24.72 -8.32 -26.30
C LEU A 99 -25.32 -8.28 -24.88
N LEU A 100 -26.64 -8.08 -24.77
CA LEU A 100 -27.36 -8.15 -23.49
C LEU A 100 -27.28 -9.55 -22.88
N LEU A 101 -27.43 -10.61 -23.68
CA LEU A 101 -27.31 -11.98 -23.21
C LEU A 101 -25.91 -12.25 -22.64
N LEU A 102 -24.85 -11.85 -23.36
CA LEU A 102 -23.48 -11.94 -22.84
C LEU A 102 -23.31 -11.11 -21.57
N GLY A 103 -23.87 -9.89 -21.52
CA GLY A 103 -23.82 -9.02 -20.35
C GLY A 103 -24.46 -9.65 -19.12
N VAL A 104 -25.62 -10.30 -19.27
CA VAL A 104 -26.28 -11.03 -18.18
C VAL A 104 -25.42 -12.20 -17.71
N ILE A 105 -24.85 -13.00 -18.62
CA ILE A 105 -23.96 -14.11 -18.27
C ILE A 105 -22.75 -13.61 -17.49
N LEU A 106 -22.06 -12.57 -17.98
CA LEU A 106 -20.91 -11.97 -17.31
C LEU A 106 -21.28 -11.39 -15.94
N ALA A 107 -22.42 -10.73 -15.82
CA ALA A 107 -22.90 -10.19 -14.54
C ALA A 107 -23.18 -11.31 -13.53
N LEU A 108 -23.78 -12.42 -13.96
CA LEU A 108 -24.03 -13.59 -13.10
C LEU A 108 -22.72 -14.26 -12.66
N VAL A 109 -21.76 -14.42 -13.58
CA VAL A 109 -20.42 -14.96 -13.27
C VAL A 109 -19.69 -14.03 -12.31
N GLY A 110 -19.64 -12.73 -12.61
CA GLY A 110 -19.04 -11.72 -11.75
C GLY A 110 -19.66 -11.72 -10.36
N ARG A 111 -20.99 -11.77 -10.26
CA ARG A 111 -21.68 -11.89 -8.97
C ARG A 111 -21.27 -13.15 -8.19
N ARG A 112 -21.06 -14.28 -8.87
CA ARG A 112 -20.56 -15.51 -8.21
C ARG A 112 -19.11 -15.37 -7.73
N LEU A 113 -18.25 -14.72 -8.52
CA LEU A 113 -16.87 -14.46 -8.12
C LEU A 113 -16.82 -13.53 -6.90
N LEU A 114 -17.63 -12.47 -6.89
CA LEU A 114 -17.71 -11.52 -5.76
C LEU A 114 -18.39 -12.11 -4.52
N ALA A 115 -19.25 -13.12 -4.68
CA ALA A 115 -19.88 -13.83 -3.56
C ALA A 115 -18.91 -14.78 -2.84
N THR A 116 -17.71 -15.01 -3.37
CA THR A 116 -16.66 -15.74 -2.66
C THR A 116 -16.08 -14.80 -1.61
N PRO A 117 -16.27 -15.06 -0.31
CA PRO A 117 -15.77 -14.17 0.72
C PRO A 117 -14.24 -14.10 0.62
N ILE A 118 -13.72 -12.92 0.33
CA ILE A 118 -12.32 -12.60 0.59
C ILE A 118 -12.22 -12.57 2.12
N THR A 119 -11.84 -13.69 2.74
CA THR A 119 -11.72 -13.81 4.20
C THR A 119 -10.61 -12.90 4.70
N VAL A 120 -10.93 -11.62 4.91
CA VAL A 120 -10.12 -10.69 5.71
C VAL A 120 -10.22 -11.05 7.20
N ASP A 121 -11.18 -11.90 7.58
CA ASP A 121 -11.34 -12.41 8.94
C ASP A 121 -10.11 -13.16 9.46
N THR A 122 -9.38 -13.90 8.61
CA THR A 122 -8.13 -14.56 9.03
C THR A 122 -7.08 -13.53 9.45
N THR A 123 -6.92 -12.46 8.66
CA THR A 123 -5.96 -11.36 8.95
C THR A 123 -6.35 -10.56 10.19
N ARG A 124 -7.64 -10.32 10.44
CA ARG A 124 -8.08 -9.68 11.69
C ARG A 124 -7.83 -10.57 12.90
N SER A 125 -8.12 -11.87 12.80
CA SER A 125 -7.92 -12.80 13.91
C SER A 125 -6.44 -12.95 14.31
N GLU A 126 -5.52 -12.92 13.35
CA GLU A 126 -4.07 -12.96 13.62
C GLU A 126 -3.55 -11.66 14.26
N VAL A 127 -4.06 -10.51 13.83
CA VAL A 127 -3.73 -9.21 14.43
C VAL A 127 -4.28 -9.13 15.86
N GLU A 128 -5.50 -9.60 16.12
CA GLU A 128 -6.07 -9.64 17.46
C GLU A 128 -5.35 -10.61 18.39
N GLN A 129 -4.90 -11.76 17.89
CA GLN A 129 -4.05 -12.69 18.64
C GLN A 129 -2.69 -12.06 18.97
N THR A 130 -2.08 -11.37 18.03
CA THR A 130 -0.79 -10.69 18.24
C THR A 130 -0.91 -9.59 19.29
N VAL A 131 -1.99 -8.80 19.25
CA VAL A 131 -2.27 -7.77 20.27
C VAL A 131 -2.52 -8.40 21.65
N ARG A 132 -3.23 -9.53 21.72
CA ARG A 132 -3.45 -10.25 22.98
C ARG A 132 -2.15 -10.74 23.61
N VAL A 133 -1.25 -11.33 22.82
CA VAL A 133 0.04 -11.84 23.32
C VAL A 133 0.93 -10.70 23.83
N VAL A 134 0.97 -9.56 23.12
CA VAL A 134 1.74 -8.39 23.57
C VAL A 134 1.16 -7.81 24.86
N ARG A 135 -0.17 -7.73 24.96
CA ARG A 135 -0.84 -7.22 26.18
C ARG A 135 -0.62 -8.12 27.39
N GLU A 136 -0.60 -9.44 27.21
CA GLU A 136 -0.30 -10.39 28.30
C GLU A 136 1.15 -10.37 28.76
N ARG A 137 2.09 -10.02 27.89
CA ARG A 137 3.51 -9.87 28.27
C ARG A 137 3.79 -8.55 28.98
N LEU A 138 3.11 -7.48 28.60
CA LEU A 138 3.25 -6.17 29.24
C LEU A 138 2.50 -6.05 30.57
N GLY A 139 1.40 -6.80 30.76
CA GLY A 139 0.69 -6.84 32.05
C GLY A 139 1.33 -7.73 33.11
N ARG A 140 2.44 -8.42 32.78
CA ARG A 140 3.16 -9.35 33.67
C ARG A 140 4.53 -8.84 34.11
N ALA A 141 4.95 -7.67 33.62
CA ALA A 141 6.16 -6.94 34.03
C ALA A 141 5.75 -5.74 34.88
#